data_AF-A0AAW5EIH6-F1
#
_entry.id   AF-A0AAW5EIH6-F1
#
_cell.length_a   1.000
_cell.length_b   1.000
_cell.length_c   1.000
_cell.angle_alpha   90.00
_cell.angle_beta   90.00
_cell.angle_gamma   90.00
#
_symmetry.space_group_name_H-M   'P 1'
#
loop_
_entity.id
_entity.type
_entity.pdbx_description
1 polymer ?
#
loop_
_entity_poly.entity_id
_entity_poly.type
_entity_poly.pdbx_seq_one_letter_code
_entity_poly.pdbx_strand_id
1 'polypeptide(L)'
;YFENIAVEENNGILNIIVTEKPSIAKISITGIASNDRKQVESILGIKRGTLFDEASAKEASERIKAYYEAKSYFDTIVEYRKKTLENTEGLELEF
;
A
#
# COMPACT_ATOMS: atom_id res chain seq x y z
N TYR A 1 -11.10 3.17 8.73
CA TYR A 1 -10.28 3.59 9.89
C TYR A 1 -9.74 2.35 10.60
N PHE A 2 -10.57 1.39 11.00
CA PHE A 2 -10.11 0.12 11.58
C PHE A 2 -10.01 -1.01 10.53
N GLU A 3 -9.01 -1.86 10.69
CA GLU A 3 -8.84 -3.14 9.98
C GLU A 3 -9.68 -4.24 10.64
N ASN A 4 -9.71 -4.28 11.97
CA ASN A 4 -10.50 -5.24 12.74
C ASN A 4 -11.12 -4.59 13.98
N ILE A 5 -12.31 -5.08 14.36
CA ILE A 5 -12.99 -4.71 15.59
C ILE A 5 -13.48 -6.01 16.24
N ALA A 6 -13.04 -6.27 17.45
CA ALA A 6 -13.46 -7.38 18.29
C ALA A 6 -14.08 -6.87 19.59
N VAL A 7 -15.07 -7.60 20.10
CA VAL A 7 -15.80 -7.25 21.32
C VAL A 7 -15.77 -8.44 22.26
N GLU A 8 -15.30 -8.23 23.48
CA GLU A 8 -15.24 -9.23 24.53
C GLU A 8 -16.00 -8.74 25.75
N GLU A 9 -16.83 -9.58 26.36
CA GLU A 9 -17.55 -9.26 27.59
C GLU A 9 -16.97 -10.11 28.73
N ASN A 10 -16.55 -9.45 29.82
CA ASN A 10 -16.01 -10.09 31.00
C ASN A 10 -16.60 -9.45 32.25
N ASN A 11 -17.44 -10.20 32.98
CA ASN A 11 -18.08 -9.78 34.24
C ASN A 11 -18.83 -8.45 34.14
N GLY A 12 -19.60 -8.24 33.06
CA GLY A 12 -20.34 -7.00 32.82
C GLY A 12 -19.49 -5.84 32.28
N ILE A 13 -18.19 -6.06 32.05
CA ILE A 13 -17.29 -5.10 31.39
C ILE A 13 -17.17 -5.47 29.92
N LEU A 14 -17.57 -4.55 29.04
CA LEU A 14 -17.42 -4.68 27.60
C LEU A 14 -16.05 -4.12 27.17
N ASN A 15 -15.18 -4.98 26.68
CA ASN A 15 -13.89 -4.63 26.10
C ASN A 15 -14.02 -4.58 24.58
N ILE A 16 -13.69 -3.45 23.98
CA ILE A 16 -13.67 -3.27 22.53
C ILE A 16 -12.20 -3.20 22.10
N ILE A 17 -11.74 -4.22 21.38
CA ILE A 17 -10.38 -4.31 20.86
C ILE A 17 -10.43 -3.88 19.40
N VAL A 18 -9.70 -2.83 19.07
CA VAL A 18 -9.63 -2.28 17.71
C VAL A 18 -8.22 -2.43 17.14
N THR A 19 -8.14 -2.78 15.86
CA THR A 19 -6.89 -2.73 15.09
C THR A 19 -7.03 -1.63 14.05
N GLU A 20 -6.21 -0.59 14.14
CA GLU A 20 -6.24 0.52 13.18
C GLU A 20 -5.59 0.13 11.85
N LYS A 21 -6.08 0.70 10.74
CA LYS A 21 -5.40 0.56 9.46
C LYS A 21 -4.09 1.36 9.51
N PRO A 22 -2.94 0.76 9.17
CA PRO A 22 -1.67 1.50 9.16
C PRO A 22 -1.72 2.59 8.09
N SER A 23 -1.02 3.69 8.33
CA SER A 23 -0.84 4.74 7.33
C SER A 23 0.35 4.42 6.41
N ILE A 24 0.30 4.86 5.15
CA ILE A 24 1.41 4.73 4.21
C ILE A 24 2.47 5.77 4.58
N ALA A 25 3.51 5.37 5.31
CA ALA A 25 4.60 6.24 5.72
C ALA A 25 5.60 6.49 4.58
N LYS A 26 5.78 5.52 3.69
CA LYS A 26 6.72 5.61 2.56
C LYS A 26 6.24 4.77 1.38
N ILE A 27 6.53 5.25 0.18
CA ILE A 27 6.36 4.50 -1.06
C ILE A 27 7.72 4.41 -1.73
N SER A 28 8.13 3.21 -2.10
CA SER A 28 9.38 2.92 -2.80
C SER A 28 9.04 2.15 -4.07
N ILE A 29 9.72 2.47 -5.17
CA ILE A 29 9.57 1.76 -6.45
C ILE A 29 10.96 1.31 -6.90
N THR A 30 11.10 0.02 -7.16
CA THR A 30 12.35 -0.62 -7.59
C THR A 30 12.17 -1.25 -8.96
N GLY A 31 13.25 -1.71 -9.60
CA GLY A 31 13.18 -2.41 -10.90
C GLY A 31 12.79 -1.55 -12.12
N ILE A 32 12.53 -0.25 -11.97
CA ILE A 32 12.16 0.65 -13.07
C ILE A 32 13.34 1.46 -13.61
N ALA A 33 13.28 1.81 -14.89
CA ALA A 33 14.23 2.71 -15.51
C ALA A 33 14.12 4.14 -14.96
N SER A 34 15.25 4.82 -14.77
CA SER A 34 15.31 6.14 -14.13
C SER A 34 14.49 7.22 -14.85
N ASN A 35 14.37 7.14 -16.17
CA ASN A 35 13.55 8.05 -16.98
C ASN A 35 12.04 7.85 -16.78
N ASP A 36 11.61 6.66 -16.37
CA ASP A 36 10.20 6.34 -16.14
C ASP A 36 9.74 6.69 -14.71
N ARG A 37 10.67 6.82 -13.76
CA ARG A 37 10.36 7.01 -12.32
C ARG A 37 9.31 8.09 -12.04
N LYS A 38 9.48 9.29 -12.60
CA LYS A 38 8.52 10.38 -12.37
C LYS A 38 7.12 10.06 -12.90
N GLN A 39 7.03 9.41 -14.06
CA GLN A 39 5.76 9.06 -14.67
C GLN A 39 5.08 7.94 -13.87
N VAL A 40 5.82 6.91 -13.49
CA VAL A 40 5.35 5.80 -12.65
C VAL A 40 4.87 6.30 -11.29
N GLU A 41 5.62 7.19 -10.63
CA GLU A 41 5.22 7.81 -9.36
C GLU A 41 3.92 8.63 -9.50
N SER A 42 3.72 9.28 -10.64
CA SER A 42 2.51 10.10 -10.88
C SER A 42 1.24 9.28 -11.09
N ILE A 43 1.35 8.05 -11.61
CA ILE A 43 0.20 7.20 -11.94
C ILE A 43 -0.20 6.22 -10.82
N LEU A 44 0.62 6.07 -9.77
CA LEU A 44 0.35 5.18 -8.63
C LEU A 44 -1.05 5.41 -8.03
N GLY A 45 -1.49 6.68 -7.94
CA GLY A 45 -2.78 7.07 -7.37
C GLY A 45 -2.89 6.88 -5.85
N ILE A 46 -1.83 6.38 -5.20
CA ILE A 46 -1.65 6.32 -3.75
C ILE A 46 -0.68 7.41 -3.29
N LYS A 47 -0.83 7.89 -2.06
CA LYS A 47 -0.01 8.98 -1.51
C LYS A 47 0.49 8.63 -0.12
N ARG A 48 1.65 9.19 0.23
CA ARG A 48 2.12 9.17 1.62
C ARG A 48 1.10 9.83 2.53
N GLY A 49 0.87 9.24 3.70
CA GLY A 49 -0.05 9.72 4.73
C GLY A 49 -1.49 9.24 4.59
N THR A 50 -1.85 8.58 3.49
CA THR A 50 -3.17 7.94 3.38
C THR A 50 -3.19 6.61 4.14
N LEU A 51 -4.36 6.22 4.64
CA LEU A 51 -4.54 4.88 5.21
C LEU A 51 -4.27 3.82 4.14
N PHE A 52 -3.59 2.75 4.54
CA PHE A 52 -3.35 1.62 3.65
C PHE A 52 -4.66 0.92 3.31
N ASP A 53 -4.80 0.56 2.04
CA ASP A 53 -5.90 -0.22 1.52
C ASP A 53 -5.40 -1.16 0.43
N GLU A 54 -5.77 -2.44 0.53
CA GLU A 54 -5.25 -3.48 -0.35
C GLU A 54 -5.71 -3.30 -1.80
N ALA A 55 -6.96 -2.86 -2.01
CA ALA A 55 -7.49 -2.60 -3.35
C ALA A 55 -6.73 -1.45 -4.02
N SER A 56 -6.41 -0.41 -3.25
CA SER A 56 -5.62 0.74 -3.75
C SER A 56 -4.19 0.34 -4.13
N ALA A 57 -3.54 -0.53 -3.35
CA ALA A 57 -2.20 -1.04 -3.67
C ALA A 57 -2.22 -1.93 -4.92
N LYS A 58 -3.21 -2.82 -5.05
CA LYS A 58 -3.39 -3.64 -6.25
C LYS A 58 -3.65 -2.79 -7.49
N GLU A 59 -4.53 -1.79 -7.39
CA GLU A 59 -4.80 -0.88 -8.50
C GLU A 59 -3.55 -0.10 -8.90
N ALA A 60 -2.72 0.32 -7.94
CA ALA A 60 -1.44 0.94 -8.22
C ALA A 60 -0.52 0.02 -9.03
N SER A 61 -0.38 -1.27 -8.64
CA SER A 61 0.39 -2.26 -9.41
C SER A 61 -0.14 -2.44 -10.85
N GLU A 62 -1.47 -2.51 -11.03
CA GLU A 62 -2.10 -2.61 -12.36
C GLU A 62 -1.83 -1.37 -13.21
N ARG A 63 -1.84 -0.17 -12.63
CA ARG A 63 -1.51 1.07 -13.36
C ARG A 63 -0.05 1.09 -13.83
N ILE A 64 0.88 0.62 -12.99
CA ILE A 64 2.30 0.48 -13.39
C ILE A 64 2.43 -0.53 -14.53
N LYS A 65 1.76 -1.68 -14.42
CA LYS A 65 1.76 -2.72 -15.45
C LYS A 65 1.22 -2.18 -16.77
N ALA A 66 0.07 -1.52 -16.76
CA ALA A 66 -0.54 -0.90 -17.93
C ALA A 66 0.36 0.16 -18.59
N TYR A 67 1.10 0.94 -17.80
CA TYR A 67 2.07 1.90 -18.33
C TYR A 67 3.19 1.23 -19.14
N TYR A 68 3.69 0.09 -18.66
CA TYR A 68 4.72 -0.67 -19.37
C TYR A 68 4.17 -1.47 -20.55
N GLU A 69 2.96 -2.02 -20.44
CA GLU A 69 2.25 -2.66 -21.56
C GLU A 69 2.01 -1.68 -22.72
N ALA A 70 1.65 -0.43 -22.44
CA ALA A 70 1.50 0.62 -23.45
C ALA A 70 2.82 0.95 -24.18
N LYS A 71 3.97 0.60 -23.57
CA LYS A 71 5.31 0.71 -24.15
C LYS A 71 5.80 -0.60 -24.77
N SER A 72 4.90 -1.55 -25.01
CA SER A 72 5.15 -2.88 -25.59
C SER A 72 5.90 -3.87 -24.68
N TYR A 73 5.97 -3.63 -23.37
CA TYR A 73 6.55 -4.56 -22.39
C TYR A 73 5.45 -5.44 -21.78
N PHE A 74 4.90 -6.37 -22.57
CA PHE A 74 3.77 -7.21 -22.16
C PHE A 74 4.10 -8.22 -21.04
N ASP A 75 5.36 -8.65 -20.94
CA ASP A 75 5.82 -9.59 -19.90
C ASP A 75 6.15 -8.88 -18.57
N THR A 76 5.64 -7.66 -18.35
CA THR A 76 5.88 -6.90 -17.12
C THR A 76 5.12 -7.52 -15.95
N ILE A 77 5.84 -7.79 -14.87
CA ILE A 77 5.30 -8.25 -13.59
C ILE A 77 5.51 -7.14 -12.57
N VAL A 78 4.43 -6.76 -11.88
CA VAL A 78 4.48 -5.78 -10.80
C VAL A 78 3.87 -6.42 -9.56
N GLU A 79 4.66 -6.51 -8.50
CA GLU A 79 4.22 -6.97 -7.19
C GLU A 79 4.35 -5.82 -6.20
N TYR A 80 3.61 -5.87 -5.10
CA TYR A 80 3.85 -4.95 -3.99
C TYR A 80 4.10 -5.72 -2.70
N ARG A 81 4.93 -5.16 -1.83
CA ARG A 81 5.22 -5.70 -0.50
C ARG A 81 4.99 -4.64 0.57
N LYS A 82 4.50 -5.09 1.72
CA LYS A 82 4.31 -4.26 2.92
C LYS A 82 5.49 -4.47 3.86
N LYS A 83 6.13 -3.39 4.30
CA LYS A 83 7.17 -3.42 5.33
C LYS A 83 6.79 -2.52 6.49
N THR A 84 6.68 -3.08 7.69
CA THR A 84 6.47 -2.30 8.91
C THR A 84 7.75 -1.55 9.25
N LEU A 85 7.64 -0.27 9.61
CA LEU A 85 8.78 0.55 10.00
C LEU A 85 8.93 0.53 11.52
N GLU A 86 10.11 0.18 12.02
CA GLU A 86 10.37 -0.06 13.46
C GLU A 86 10.13 1.16 14.38
N ASN A 87 9.98 2.36 13.80
CA ASN A 87 9.82 3.62 14.56
C ASN A 87 8.50 4.36 14.26
N THR A 88 7.56 3.77 13.51
CA THR A 88 6.27 4.41 13.18
C THR A 88 5.16 3.39 13.06
N GLU A 89 3.93 3.75 13.41
CA GLU A 89 2.71 2.96 13.12
C GLU A 89 2.36 2.90 11.62
N GLY A 90 3.19 3.48 10.77
CA GLY A 90 3.05 3.45 9.32
C GLY A 90 3.88 2.35 8.66
N LEU A 91 3.44 1.98 7.46
CA LEU A 91 4.13 1.01 6.61
C LEU A 91 4.81 1.66 5.41
N GLU A 92 5.83 0.98 4.90
CA GLU A 92 6.40 1.20 3.58
C GLU A 92 5.72 0.26 2.58
N LEU A 93 5.21 0.83 1.49
CA LEU A 93 4.82 0.08 0.29
C LEU A 93 5.96 0.09 -0.70
N GLU A 94 6.48 -1.09 -0.99
CA GLU A 94 7.48 -1.30 -2.01
C GLU A 94 6.84 -1.93 -3.24
N PHE A 95 7.00 -1.28 -4.39
CA PHE A 95 6.60 -1.75 -5.72
C PHE A 95 7.83 -2.16 -6.53
#